data_AF-T1ANV8-F1
#
_entry.id   AF-T1ANV8-F1
#
_cell.length_a   1.000
_cell.length_b   1.000
_cell.length_c   1.000
_cell.angle_alpha   90.00
_cell.angle_beta   90.00
_cell.angle_gamma   90.00
#
_symmetry.space_group_name_H-M   'P 1'
#
loop_
_entity.id
_entity.type
_entity.pdbx_description
1 polymer ?
#
loop_
_entity_poly.entity_id
_entity_poly.type
_entity_poly.pdbx_seq_one_letter_code
_entity_poly.pdbx_strand_id
1 'polypeptide(L)'
;MLQRLLHHFFLPARWLQEKDGERRLTQVLHLAEFLQRTSAHLEGPEALIQWLIHELQTPTSSPEELRLESDADRVRIITIHKAKGLEFPVVYLPFATCFKPQPEAEEKRLQEDIRLLYV
;
A
#
# COMPACT_ATOMS: atom_id res chain seq x y z
N MET A 1 -2.50 22.85 7.69
CA MET A 1 -2.94 22.92 9.11
C MET A 1 -2.50 21.71 9.92
N LEU A 2 -2.64 20.48 9.41
CA LEU A 2 -2.29 19.26 10.15
C LEU A 2 -0.80 19.11 10.48
N GLN A 3 0.12 19.44 9.57
CA GLN A 3 1.56 19.40 9.86
C GLN A 3 1.95 20.27 11.07
N ARG A 4 1.30 21.44 11.21
CA ARG A 4 1.50 22.33 12.37
C ARG A 4 1.03 21.69 13.68
N LEU A 5 -0.08 20.96 13.66
CA LEU A 5 -0.56 20.20 14.84
C LEU A 5 0.38 19.07 15.21
N LEU A 6 0.88 18.30 14.23
CA LEU A 6 1.86 17.23 14.48
C LEU A 6 3.11 17.78 15.19
N HIS A 7 3.65 18.90 14.72
CA HIS A 7 4.79 19.56 15.35
C HIS A 7 4.44 20.14 16.72
N HIS A 8 3.25 20.74 16.89
CA HIS A 8 2.79 21.27 18.18
C HIS A 8 2.73 20.20 19.27
N PHE A 9 2.28 18.99 18.93
CA PHE A 9 2.24 17.86 19.85
C PHE A 9 3.53 17.03 19.87
N PHE A 10 4.59 17.50 19.21
CA PHE A 10 5.89 16.83 19.10
C PHE A 10 5.79 15.37 18.62
N LEU A 11 4.75 15.04 17.85
CA LEU A 11 4.47 13.67 17.41
C LEU A 11 5.56 13.11 16.49
N PRO A 12 6.12 13.86 15.51
CA PRO A 12 7.23 13.36 14.70
C PRO A 12 8.45 12.98 15.53
N ALA A 13 8.85 13.84 16.48
CA ALA A 13 10.02 13.59 17.33
C ALA A 13 9.84 12.36 18.22
N ARG A 14 8.61 12.13 18.72
CA ARG A 14 8.28 10.95 19.52
C ARG A 14 8.22 9.67 18.69
N TRP A 15 7.49 9.70 17.57
CA TRP A 15 7.32 8.50 16.74
C TRP A 15 8.63 8.07 16.08
N LEU A 16 9.50 8.99 15.67
CA LEU A 16 10.81 8.63 15.10
C LEU A 16 11.73 7.87 16.09
N GLN A 17 11.44 7.89 17.40
CA GLN A 17 12.16 7.10 18.40
C GLN A 17 11.52 5.71 18.64
N GLU A 18 10.30 5.48 18.12
CA GLU A 18 9.58 4.22 18.24
C GLU A 18 9.94 3.29 17.07
N LYS A 19 9.77 1.97 17.30
CA LYS A 19 9.84 0.98 16.22
C LYS A 19 8.73 1.25 15.20
N ASP A 20 9.06 1.20 13.91
CA ASP A 20 8.15 1.53 12.79
C ASP A 20 7.65 2.99 12.77
N GLY A 21 8.34 3.88 13.48
CA GLY A 21 8.03 5.30 13.61
C GLY A 21 7.89 6.07 12.31
N GLU A 22 8.84 5.85 11.38
CA GLU A 22 8.81 6.44 10.04
C GLU A 22 7.57 6.03 9.26
N ARG A 23 7.17 4.76 9.36
CA ARG A 23 5.97 4.23 8.70
C ARG A 23 4.72 4.87 9.28
N ARG A 24 4.63 4.94 10.60
CA ARG A 24 3.51 5.59 11.30
C ARG A 24 3.38 7.06 10.89
N LEU A 25 4.50 7.80 10.90
CA LEU A 25 4.50 9.21 10.52
C LEU A 25 4.05 9.40 9.08
N THR A 26 4.56 8.60 8.16
CA THR A 26 4.23 8.67 6.74
C THR A 26 2.77 8.31 6.47
N GLN A 27 2.25 7.25 7.11
CA GLN A 27 0.83 6.88 7.02
C GLN A 27 -0.09 8.02 7.48
N VAL A 28 0.26 8.69 8.58
CA VAL A 28 -0.53 9.83 9.08
C VAL A 28 -0.48 11.02 8.13
N LEU A 29 0.68 11.32 7.55
CA LEU A 29 0.82 12.40 6.57
C LEU A 29 0.01 12.11 5.30
N HIS A 30 0.04 10.87 4.80
CA HIS A 30 -0.77 10.47 3.66
C HIS A 30 -2.27 10.50 3.94
N LEU A 31 -2.70 10.01 5.10
CA LEU A 31 -4.09 10.13 5.52
C LEU A 31 -4.53 11.60 5.58
N ALA A 32 -3.68 12.49 6.08
CA ALA A 32 -3.98 13.91 6.13
C ALA A 32 -4.09 14.55 4.75
N GLU A 33 -3.21 14.21 3.81
CA GLU A 33 -3.29 14.69 2.44
C GLU A 33 -4.56 14.19 1.75
N PHE A 34 -4.89 12.91 1.94
CA PHE A 34 -6.12 12.31 1.44
C PHE A 34 -7.36 13.04 2.00
N LEU A 35 -7.45 13.23 3.32
CA LEU A 35 -8.54 13.97 3.95
C LEU A 35 -8.61 15.42 3.49
N GLN A 36 -7.47 16.07 3.27
CA GLN A 36 -7.41 17.43 2.76
C GLN A 36 -7.98 17.51 1.34
N ARG A 37 -7.69 16.54 0.47
CA ARG A 37 -8.27 16.45 -0.89
C ARG A 37 -9.77 16.17 -0.84
N THR A 38 -10.21 15.23 0.00
CA THR A 38 -11.63 14.92 0.19
C THR A 38 -12.40 16.12 0.72
N SER A 39 -11.83 16.89 1.65
CA SER A 39 -12.46 18.08 2.22
C SER A 39 -12.80 19.16 1.17
N ALA A 40 -12.08 19.20 0.05
CA ALA A 40 -12.38 20.14 -1.04
C ALA A 40 -13.71 19.85 -1.76
N HIS A 41 -14.27 18.65 -1.54
CA HIS A 41 -15.48 18.16 -2.18
C HIS A 41 -16.66 18.07 -1.19
N LEU A 42 -16.45 18.44 0.09
CA LEU A 42 -17.44 18.32 1.16
C LEU A 42 -17.72 19.69 1.78
N GLU A 43 -18.97 19.90 2.17
CA GLU A 43 -19.40 21.15 2.80
C GLU A 43 -19.14 21.10 4.32
N GLY A 44 -17.95 21.55 4.71
CA GLY A 44 -17.60 21.77 6.10
C GLY A 44 -16.97 20.56 6.82
N PRO A 45 -16.46 20.79 8.05
CA PRO A 45 -15.73 19.78 8.80
C PRO A 45 -16.63 18.63 9.29
N GLU A 46 -17.90 18.88 9.60
CA GLU A 46 -18.85 17.85 10.03
C GLU A 46 -19.11 16.83 8.92
N ALA A 47 -19.23 17.28 7.66
CA ALA A 47 -19.40 16.41 6.51
C ALA A 47 -18.18 15.49 6.30
N LEU A 48 -16.95 16.03 6.50
CA LEU A 48 -15.73 15.23 6.43
C LEU A 48 -15.66 14.16 7.53
N ILE A 49 -16.10 14.49 8.76
CA ILE A 49 -16.14 13.53 9.87
C ILE A 49 -17.14 12.40 9.56
N GLN A 50 -18.35 12.73 9.11
CA GLN A 50 -19.36 11.74 8.75
C GLN A 50 -18.89 10.84 7.61
N TRP A 51 -18.28 11.44 6.58
CA TRP A 51 -17.70 10.70 5.46
C TRP A 51 -16.59 9.74 5.93
N LEU A 52 -15.69 10.18 6.81
CA LEU A 52 -14.63 9.33 7.34
C LEU A 52 -15.19 8.16 8.16
N ILE A 53 -16.21 8.40 8.99
CA ILE A 53 -16.88 7.34 9.75
C ILE A 53 -17.51 6.31 8.79
N HIS A 54 -18.13 6.78 7.70
CA HIS A 54 -18.71 5.91 6.69
C HIS A 54 -17.66 5.03 5.99
N GLU A 55 -16.54 5.61 5.54
CA GLU A 55 -15.43 4.86 4.92
C GLU A 55 -14.79 3.85 5.89
N LEU A 56 -14.68 4.18 7.17
CA LEU A 56 -14.18 3.23 8.18
C LEU A 56 -15.11 2.03 8.38
N GLN A 57 -16.42 2.19 8.15
CA GLN A 57 -17.41 1.11 8.28
C GLN A 57 -17.54 0.29 7.00
N THR A 58 -17.31 0.91 5.84
CA THR A 58 -17.45 0.29 4.52
C THR A 58 -16.17 0.53 3.72
N PRO A 59 -15.08 -0.21 4.01
CA PRO A 59 -13.83 -0.04 3.29
C PRO A 59 -14.02 -0.50 1.83
N THR A 60 -14.23 0.46 0.94
CA THR A 60 -14.55 0.18 -0.49
C THR A 60 -13.28 0.06 -1.34
N SER A 61 -12.13 0.50 -0.84
CA SER A 61 -10.85 0.54 -1.56
C SER A 61 -9.80 -0.38 -0.92
N SER A 62 -9.03 -1.06 -1.77
CA SER A 62 -7.77 -1.66 -1.33
C SER A 62 -6.81 -0.53 -0.95
N PRO A 63 -6.20 -0.54 0.24
CA PRO A 63 -5.27 0.51 0.61
C PRO A 63 -4.10 0.52 -0.40
N GLU A 64 -3.92 1.64 -1.09
CA GLU A 64 -2.65 1.94 -1.73
C GLU A 64 -1.63 2.18 -0.60
N GLU A 65 -0.99 1.10 -0.15
CA GLU A 65 0.12 1.23 0.78
C GLU A 65 1.26 1.97 0.06
N LEU A 66 1.50 3.21 0.48
CA LEU A 66 2.66 3.96 0.05
C LEU A 66 3.91 3.29 0.59
N ARG A 67 4.78 2.92 -0.34
CA ARG A 67 6.07 2.31 -0.06
C ARG A 67 7.05 3.38 0.38
N LEU A 68 7.68 3.20 1.54
CA LEU A 68 8.67 4.13 2.06
C LEU A 68 9.98 4.00 1.30
N GLU A 69 10.79 5.06 1.28
CA GLU A 69 12.18 4.96 0.82
C GLU A 69 12.98 3.99 1.70
N SER A 70 12.68 3.90 3.00
CA SER A 70 13.27 2.89 3.91
C SER A 70 12.79 1.46 3.64
N ASP A 71 11.75 1.24 2.82
CA ASP A 71 11.38 -0.08 2.30
C ASP A 71 12.22 -0.50 1.09
N ALA A 72 13.15 0.34 0.60
CA ALA A 72 14.07 -0.03 -0.47
C ALA A 72 15.05 -1.12 -0.02
N ASP A 73 15.46 -1.11 1.25
CA ASP A 73 16.36 -2.10 1.87
C ASP A 73 15.62 -3.36 2.36
N ARG A 74 14.33 -3.51 2.04
CA ARG A 74 13.51 -4.64 2.45
C ARG A 74 13.30 -5.63 1.30
N VAL A 75 13.08 -6.90 1.66
CA VAL A 75 12.69 -7.94 0.70
C VAL A 75 11.36 -7.54 0.05
N ARG A 76 11.33 -7.56 -1.28
CA ARG A 76 10.14 -7.23 -2.07
C ARG A 76 9.29 -8.46 -2.29
N ILE A 77 8.04 -8.45 -1.80
CA ILE A 77 7.02 -9.44 -2.14
C ILE A 77 6.13 -8.84 -3.22
N ILE A 78 6.23 -9.37 -4.43
CA ILE A 78 5.43 -8.94 -5.58
C ILE A 78 4.86 -10.16 -6.28
N THR A 79 3.74 -9.98 -6.97
CA THR A 79 3.19 -11.02 -7.83
C THR A 79 4.07 -11.18 -9.07
N ILE A 80 4.08 -12.38 -9.66
CA ILE A 80 4.80 -12.68 -10.91
C ILE A 80 4.41 -11.67 -12.01
N HIS A 81 3.13 -11.32 -12.10
CA HIS A 81 2.62 -10.32 -13.04
C HIS A 81 3.24 -8.94 -12.84
N LYS A 82 3.38 -8.48 -11.59
CA LYS A 82 3.98 -7.18 -11.26
C LYS A 82 5.52 -7.20 -11.40
N ALA A 83 6.14 -8.37 -11.44
CA ALA A 83 7.57 -8.56 -11.65
C ALA A 83 7.99 -8.52 -13.13
N LYS A 84 7.07 -8.62 -14.07
CA LYS A 84 7.36 -8.66 -15.51
C LYS A 84 8.21 -7.46 -15.95
N GLY A 85 9.40 -7.73 -16.49
CA GLY A 85 10.34 -6.69 -16.96
C GLY A 85 11.14 -6.01 -15.84
N LEU A 86 11.11 -6.55 -14.62
CA LEU A 86 11.96 -6.13 -13.51
C LEU A 86 13.03 -7.19 -13.25
N GLU A 87 14.26 -6.73 -13.00
CA GLU A 87 15.38 -7.60 -12.64
C GLU A 87 15.74 -7.44 -11.16
N PHE A 88 16.11 -8.53 -10.52
CA PHE A 88 16.52 -8.57 -9.11
C PHE A 88 17.76 -9.46 -8.95
N PRO A 89 18.70 -9.10 -8.07
CA PRO A 89 19.91 -9.90 -7.88
C PRO A 89 19.62 -11.30 -7.28
N VAL A 90 18.55 -11.42 -6.49
CA VAL A 90 18.10 -12.69 -5.89
C VAL A 90 16.56 -12.71 -5.90
N VAL A 91 15.98 -13.82 -6.36
CA VAL A 91 14.52 -14.05 -6.41
C VAL A 91 14.19 -15.34 -5.67
N TYR A 92 13.11 -15.33 -4.87
CA TYR A 92 12.60 -16.50 -4.16
C TYR A 92 11.15 -16.79 -4.57
N LEU A 93 10.86 -18.02 -5.01
CA LEU A 93 9.56 -18.47 -5.49
C LEU A 93 9.02 -19.63 -4.63
N PRO A 94 8.46 -19.37 -3.43
CA PRO A 94 8.08 -20.41 -2.47
C PRO A 94 6.96 -21.34 -2.97
N PHE A 95 6.15 -20.89 -3.93
CA PHE A 95 4.92 -21.56 -4.35
C PHE A 95 4.92 -21.92 -5.84
N ALA A 96 6.08 -21.94 -6.51
CA ALA A 96 6.18 -22.22 -7.94
C ALA A 96 5.53 -23.56 -8.33
N THR A 97 5.53 -24.55 -7.41
CA THR A 97 4.98 -25.89 -7.63
C THR A 97 3.58 -26.08 -7.05
N CYS A 98 3.02 -25.10 -6.34
CA CYS A 98 1.72 -25.21 -5.66
C CYS A 98 0.54 -24.82 -6.57
N PHE A 99 0.71 -24.92 -7.89
CA PHE A 99 -0.33 -24.58 -8.86
C PHE A 99 -1.54 -25.52 -8.70
N LYS A 100 -2.72 -24.95 -8.44
CA LYS A 100 -3.99 -25.68 -8.49
C LYS A 100 -4.69 -25.36 -9.82
N PRO A 101 -4.90 -26.34 -10.70
CA PRO A 101 -5.61 -26.11 -11.96
C PRO A 101 -7.05 -25.65 -11.69
N GLN A 102 -7.47 -24.60 -12.41
CA GLN A 102 -8.83 -24.06 -12.36
C GLN A 102 -9.51 -24.34 -13.72
N PRO A 103 -10.61 -25.13 -13.74
CA PRO A 103 -11.00 -25.94 -14.91
C PRO A 103 -11.50 -25.23 -16.18
N GLU A 104 -11.52 -23.89 -16.27
CA GLU A 104 -12.22 -23.19 -17.37
C GLU A 104 -11.39 -22.18 -18.18
N ALA A 105 -10.12 -21.93 -17.83
CA ALA A 105 -9.30 -20.90 -18.52
C ALA A 105 -7.88 -21.38 -18.88
N GLU A 106 -7.72 -22.70 -19.05
CA GLU A 106 -6.50 -23.40 -18.72
C GLU A 106 -5.33 -23.16 -19.68
N GLU A 107 -5.50 -23.21 -21.00
CA GLU A 107 -4.32 -23.31 -21.86
C GLU A 107 -3.60 -21.96 -22.11
N LYS A 108 -4.36 -20.87 -22.25
CA LYS A 108 -3.78 -19.53 -22.46
C LYS A 108 -3.14 -18.97 -21.19
N ARG A 109 -3.78 -19.15 -20.03
CA ARG A 109 -3.27 -18.65 -18.75
C ARG A 109 -2.03 -19.43 -18.30
N LEU A 110 -2.01 -20.76 -18.49
CA LEU A 110 -0.83 -21.58 -18.21
C LEU A 110 0.36 -21.18 -19.08
N GLN A 111 0.15 -20.96 -20.38
CA GLN A 111 1.21 -20.49 -21.27
C GLN A 111 1.71 -19.09 -20.88
N GLU A 112 0.84 -18.19 -20.43
CA GLU A 112 1.23 -16.88 -19.91
C GLU A 112 2.01 -16.99 -18.60
N ASP A 113 1.54 -17.76 -17.61
CA ASP A 113 2.20 -17.95 -16.32
C ASP A 113 3.58 -18.62 -16.47
N ILE A 114 3.71 -19.62 -17.36
CA ILE A 114 5.01 -20.24 -17.67
C ILE A 114 5.92 -19.26 -18.39
N ARG A 115 5.43 -18.46 -19.35
CA ARG A 115 6.23 -17.41 -19.99
C ARG A 115 6.77 -16.39 -18.99
N LEU A 116 6.02 -16.08 -17.95
CA LEU A 116 6.44 -15.14 -16.91
C LEU A 116 7.55 -15.70 -15.99
N LEU A 117 7.84 -17.01 -16.02
CA LEU A 117 8.96 -17.61 -15.28
C LEU A 117 10.30 -17.58 -16.04
N TYR A 118 10.29 -17.28 -17.35
CA TYR A 118 11.46 -17.30 -18.22
C TYR A 118 11.99 -15.90 -18.59
N VAL A 119 11.46 -14.84 -17.98
CA VAL A 119 11.90 -13.44 -18.14
C VAL A 119 12.38 -12.94 -16.79
#